data_AF-A0A5B0SPM4-F1
#
_entry.id   AF-A0A5B0SPM4-F1
#
_cell.length_a   1.000
_cell.length_b   1.000
_cell.length_c   1.000
_cell.angle_alpha   90.00
_cell.angle_beta   90.00
_cell.angle_gamma   90.00
#
_symmetry.space_group_name_H-M   'P 1'
#
loop_
_entity.id
_entity.type
_entity.pdbx_description
1 polymer ?
#
loop_
_entity_poly.entity_id
_entity_poly.type
_entity_poly.pdbx_seq_one_letter_code
_entity_poly.pdbx_strand_id
1 'polypeptide(L)' 'YIKPWAASENENERLDPNNGMILAAHLDILFDQGWISFEYDGRFLISKERAISVKDQCFLPQKIKAFS' A
#
# COMPACT_ATOMS: atom_id res chain seq x y z
N TYR A 1 7.87 -1.91 0.14
CA TYR A 1 8.71 -2.30 1.30
C TYR A 1 8.05 -1.76 2.55
N ILE A 2 8.06 -2.51 3.67
CA ILE A 2 7.44 -2.03 4.92
C ILE A 2 8.13 -0.73 5.39
N LYS A 3 9.46 -0.73 5.43
CA LYS A 3 10.30 0.48 5.51
C LYS A 3 10.70 0.86 4.08
N PRO A 4 10.34 2.04 3.55
CA PRO A 4 10.69 2.44 2.19
C PRO A 4 12.18 2.30 1.91
N TRP A 5 12.54 1.82 0.72
CA TRP A 5 13.94 1.55 0.34
C TRP A 5 14.85 2.78 0.50
N ALA A 6 14.31 3.97 0.20
CA ALA A 6 15.01 5.25 0.36
C ALA A 6 15.29 5.63 1.82
N ALA A 7 14.49 5.10 2.76
CA ALA A 7 14.61 5.34 4.19
C ALA A 7 15.40 4.23 4.92
N SER A 8 15.67 3.09 4.28
CA SER A 8 16.51 2.03 4.82
C SER A 8 17.96 2.49 4.96
N GLU A 9 18.55 2.28 6.14
CA GLU A 9 19.84 2.85 6.54
C GLU A 9 21.04 2.05 6.02
N ASN A 10 20.83 0.76 5.71
CA ASN A 10 21.89 -0.14 5.28
C ASN A 10 21.36 -1.22 4.32
N GLU A 11 22.29 -1.96 3.72
CA GLU A 11 21.97 -3.04 2.77
C GLU A 11 21.19 -4.19 3.43
N ASN A 12 21.43 -4.47 4.71
CA ASN A 12 20.73 -5.54 5.42
C ASN A 12 19.23 -5.23 5.53
N GLU A 13 18.84 -4.00 5.84
CA GLU A 13 17.42 -3.60 5.89
C GLU A 13 16.76 -3.61 4.51
N ARG A 14 17.53 -3.29 3.46
CA ARG A 14 17.05 -3.30 2.07
C ARG A 14 16.83 -4.72 1.55
N LEU A 15 17.69 -5.65 1.95
CA LEU A 15 17.68 -7.04 1.53
C LEU A 15 16.97 -7.96 2.54
N ASP A 16 16.44 -7.42 3.63
CA ASP A 16 15.71 -8.21 4.63
C ASP A 16 14.43 -8.78 3.98
N PRO A 17 14.31 -10.12 3.87
CA PRO A 17 13.11 -10.74 3.32
C PRO A 17 11.85 -10.42 4.13
N ASN A 18 11.98 -10.04 5.41
CA ASN A 18 10.86 -9.64 6.26
C ASN A 18 10.45 -8.16 6.06
N ASN A 19 11.24 -7.36 5.33
CA ASN A 19 10.89 -5.98 4.99
C ASN A 19 10.06 -5.88 3.69
N GLY A 20 9.58 -7.01 3.17
CA GLY A 20 8.71 -7.12 2.01
C GLY A 20 7.33 -7.64 2.36
N MET A 21 6.29 -7.08 1.75
CA MET A 21 4.93 -7.60 1.79
C MET A 21 4.38 -7.63 0.37
N ILE A 22 3.77 -8.75 -0.03
CA ILE A 22 3.19 -8.89 -1.37
C ILE A 22 1.78 -8.27 -1.34
N LEU A 23 1.60 -7.20 -2.09
CA LEU A 23 0.33 -6.49 -2.22
C LEU A 23 -0.13 -6.47 -3.68
N ALA A 24 -1.45 -6.42 -3.89
CA ALA A 24 -1.99 -6.11 -5.20
C ALA A 24 -1.65 -4.64 -5.54
N ALA A 25 -1.45 -4.33 -6.82
CA ALA A 25 -0.91 -3.02 -7.25
C ALA A 25 -1.66 -1.79 -6.69
N HIS A 26 -2.97 -1.87 -6.56
CA HIS A 26 -3.79 -0.80 -5.98
C HIS A 26 -3.57 -0.64 -4.47
N LEU A 27 -3.33 -1.73 -3.75
CA LEU A 27 -3.00 -1.70 -2.32
C LEU A 27 -1.56 -1.21 -2.09
N ASP A 28 -0.64 -1.55 -2.98
CA ASP A 28 0.75 -1.08 -2.95
C ASP A 28 0.83 0.46 -3.03
N ILE A 29 0.10 1.06 -3.98
CA ILE A 29 -0.02 2.53 -4.11
C ILE A 29 -0.58 3.16 -2.82
N LEU A 30 -1.64 2.57 -2.25
CA LEU A 30 -2.24 3.08 -1.01
C LEU A 30 -1.29 2.95 0.19
N PHE A 31 -0.53 1.86 0.25
CA PHE A 31 0.43 1.59 1.32
C PHE A 31 1.62 2.55 1.25
N ASP A 32 2.23 2.71 0.07
CA ASP A 32 3.38 3.60 -0.14
C ASP A 32 3.04 5.08 0.10
N GLN A 33 1.79 5.48 -0.14
CA GLN A 33 1.29 6.82 0.13
C GLN A 33 0.82 7.04 1.58
N GLY A 34 0.81 5.99 2.42
CA GLY A 34 0.40 6.07 3.84
C GLY A 34 -1.12 6.09 4.07
N TRP A 35 -1.93 5.74 3.06
CA TRP A 35 -3.39 5.64 3.21
C TRP A 35 -3.84 4.39 3.96
N ILE A 36 -3.07 3.31 3.84
CA ILE A 36 -3.32 2.05 4.54
C ILE A 36 -2.03 1.57 5.22
N SER A 37 -2.19 0.83 6.32
CA SER A 37 -1.10 0.16 7.01
C SER A 37 -1.64 -1.06 7.78
N PHE A 38 -0.79 -1.71 8.56
CA PHE A 38 -1.14 -2.89 9.34
C PHE A 38 -0.58 -2.75 10.76
N GLU A 39 -1.38 -3.14 11.75
CA GLU A 39 -0.89 -3.37 13.10
C GLU A 39 -0.01 -4.62 13.15
N TYR A 40 0.78 -4.76 14.22
CA TYR A 40 1.65 -5.93 14.43
C TYR A 40 0.89 -7.27 14.51
N ASP A 41 -0.40 -7.23 14.83
CA ASP A 41 -1.29 -8.40 14.86
C ASP A 41 -2.00 -8.66 13.51
N GLY A 42 -1.65 -7.90 12.48
CA GLY A 42 -2.22 -8.01 11.14
C GLY A 42 -3.55 -7.27 10.95
N ARG A 43 -4.04 -6.52 11.95
CA ARG A 43 -5.24 -5.68 11.76
C ARG A 43 -4.97 -4.57 10.75
N PHE A 44 -5.94 -4.38 9.86
CA PHE A 44 -5.88 -3.36 8.81
C PHE A 44 -6.12 -1.95 9.37
N LEU A 45 -5.22 -1.03 9.04
CA LEU A 45 -5.31 0.38 9.40
C LEU A 45 -5.63 1.20 8.16
N ILE A 46 -6.57 2.14 8.28
CA ILE A 46 -6.96 3.06 7.21
C ILE A 46 -6.82 4.48 7.75
N SER A 47 -6.12 5.33 7.00
CA SER A 47 -5.99 6.75 7.32
C SER A 47 -7.36 7.43 7.37
N LYS A 48 -7.57 8.28 8.37
CA LYS A 48 -8.78 9.12 8.51
C LYS A 48 -8.64 10.47 7.83
N GLU A 49 -7.49 10.75 7.24
CA GLU A 49 -7.27 11.97 6.46
C GLU A 49 -8.25 11.97 5.28
N ARG A 50 -8.79 13.15 4.92
CA ARG A 50 -9.95 13.35 4.02
C ARG A 50 -10.11 12.19 3.02
N ALA A 51 -11.26 11.53 3.05
CA ALA A 51 -11.60 10.42 2.16
C ALA A 51 -11.53 10.86 0.68
N ILE A 52 -10.32 10.90 0.13
CA ILE A 52 -10.08 10.93 -1.29
C ILE A 52 -10.56 9.58 -1.78
N SER A 53 -11.41 9.57 -2.80
CA SER A 53 -11.95 8.29 -3.24
C SER A 53 -10.78 7.44 -3.76
N VAL A 54 -10.77 6.14 -3.46
CA VAL A 54 -9.74 5.22 -3.95
C VAL A 54 -9.60 5.30 -5.48
N LYS A 55 -10.68 5.69 -6.19
CA LYS A 55 -10.65 5.91 -7.63
C LYS A 55 -9.74 7.06 -8.06
N ASP A 56 -9.69 8.13 -7.26
CA ASP A 56 -8.89 9.32 -7.56
C ASP A 56 -7.39 9.05 -7.33
N GLN A 57 -7.04 8.14 -6.43
CA GLN A 57 -5.65 7.77 -6.14
C GLN A 57 -5.12 6.62 -6.99
N CYS A 58 -5.96 5.62 -7.28
CA CYS A 58 -5.54 4.41 -7.98
C CYS A 58 -5.70 4.50 -9.51
N PHE A 59 -5.99 5.69 -10.07
CA PHE A 59 -6.27 5.93 -11.50
C PHE A 59 -7.14 4.82 -12.13
N LEU A 60 -8.12 4.31 -11.37
CA LEU A 60 -8.83 3.11 -11.77
C LEU A 60 -9.64 3.42 -13.05
N PRO A 61 -9.48 2.65 -14.13
CA PRO A 61 -10.33 2.81 -15.29
C PRO A 61 -11.79 2.63 -14.88
N GLN A 62 -12.67 3.42 -15.50
CA GLN A 62 -14.11 3.42 -15.24
C GLN A 62 -14.66 1.98 -15.14
N LYS A 63 -15.55 1.75 -14.17
CA LYS A 63 -16.12 0.44 -13.79
C LYS A 63 -16.33 -0.44 -15.03
N ILE A 64 -15.55 -1.52 -15.17
CA ILE A 64 -15.71 -2.49 -16.25
C ILE A 64 -17.15 -2.99 -16.16
N LYS A 65 -17.91 -2.88 -17.27
CA LYS A 65 -19.29 -3.37 -17.32
C LYS A 65 -19.29 -4.83 -16.89
N ALA A 66 -20.23 -5.20 -16.02
CA ALA A 66 -20.42 -6.60 -15.65
C ALA A 66 -20.56 -7.42 -16.94
N PHE A 67 -19.84 -8.54 -17.02
CA PHE A 67 -20.02 -9.48 -18.11
C PHE A 67 -21.48 -9.94 -18.09
N SER A 68 -22.22 -9.64 -19.16
CA SER A 68 -23.57 -10.13 -19.42
C SER A 68 -23.55 -11.58 -19.83
#